data_AF-A0A1Q3AZL4-F1
#
_entry.id   AF-A0A1Q3AZL4-F1
#
_cell.length_a   1.000
_cell.length_b   1.000
_cell.length_c   1.000
_cell.angle_alpha   90.00
_cell.angle_beta   90.00
_cell.angle_gamma   90.00
#
_symmetry.space_group_name_H-M   'P 1'
#
loop_
_entity.id
_entity.type
_entity.pdbx_description
1 polymer ?
#
loop_
_entity_poly.entity_id
_entity_poly.type
_entity_poly.pdbx_seq_one_letter_code
_entity_poly.pdbx_strand_id
1 'polypeptide(L)'
;LSVFYLVLVLILTLYPGQILCIGPDLVTKTCDATMYKELCKATLQSSSQADLKGLAQVILKTLLSTATQVQDGIAKSTTDPRLKDCSGQYEVAIDKIKDSQAALDAHRYHDINMWVTAAMTNAGSCNDGFKEI
;
A
#
# COMPACT_ATOMS: atom_id res chain seq x y z
N LEU A 1 16.17 -41.52 31.19
CA LEU A 1 15.39 -40.40 30.63
C LEU A 1 15.98 -39.12 31.22
N SER A 2 16.65 -38.28 30.43
CA SER A 2 17.46 -37.15 30.94
C SER A 2 16.56 -36.07 31.57
N VAL A 3 17.03 -35.40 32.62
CA VAL A 3 16.35 -34.24 33.25
C VAL A 3 15.99 -33.18 32.21
N PHE A 4 16.84 -33.02 31.19
CA PHE A 4 16.60 -32.13 30.06
C PHE A 4 15.32 -32.47 29.29
N TYR A 5 15.04 -33.77 29.13
CA TYR A 5 13.83 -34.27 28.45
C TYR A 5 12.57 -34.02 29.29
N LEU A 6 12.67 -34.16 30.61
CA LEU A 6 11.56 -33.88 31.53
C LEU A 6 11.20 -32.40 31.55
N VAL A 7 12.19 -31.51 31.52
CA VAL A 7 11.98 -30.05 31.42
C VAL A 7 11.33 -29.68 30.10
N LEU A 8 11.78 -30.28 28.99
CA LEU A 8 11.22 -30.03 27.65
C LEU A 8 9.74 -30.46 27.57
N VAL A 9 9.39 -31.61 28.14
CA VAL A 9 8.00 -32.11 28.19
C VAL A 9 7.13 -31.25 29.11
N LEU A 10 7.65 -30.76 30.23
CA LEU A 10 6.95 -29.83 31.12
C LEU A 10 6.64 -28.49 30.46
N ILE A 11 7.58 -27.93 29.68
CA ILE A 11 7.37 -26.68 28.94
C ILE A 11 6.27 -26.86 27.88
N LEU A 12 6.29 -27.98 27.15
CA LEU A 12 5.30 -28.27 26.11
C LEU A 12 3.88 -28.51 26.67
N THR A 13 3.77 -29.05 27.88
CA THR A 13 2.48 -29.36 28.53
C THR A 13 1.90 -28.20 29.34
N LEU A 14 2.73 -27.28 29.84
CA LEU A 14 2.31 -26.07 30.55
C LEU A 14 1.95 -24.90 29.62
N TYR A 15 2.43 -24.92 28.37
CA TYR A 15 2.14 -23.91 27.35
C TYR A 15 1.44 -24.48 26.09
N PRO A 16 0.34 -25.25 26.20
CA PRO A 16 -0.37 -25.78 25.04
C PRO A 16 -1.00 -24.67 24.17
N GLY A 17 -1.04 -23.42 24.67
CA GLY A 17 -1.53 -22.23 23.98
C GLY A 17 -0.48 -21.40 23.21
N GLN A 18 0.79 -21.83 23.14
CA GLN A 18 1.81 -21.18 22.31
C GLN A 18 2.06 -21.88 20.97
N ILE A 19 1.13 -22.74 20.55
CA ILE A 19 0.97 -23.01 19.12
C ILE A 19 0.72 -21.62 18.52
N LEU A 20 1.75 -21.00 17.93
CA LEU A 20 1.54 -19.82 17.10
C LEU A 20 0.42 -20.23 16.16
N CYS A 21 -0.71 -19.55 16.22
CA CYS A 21 -1.52 -19.41 15.03
C CYS A 21 -0.60 -18.67 14.04
N ILE A 22 0.26 -19.40 13.32
CA ILE A 22 1.04 -18.88 12.20
C ILE A 22 0.04 -18.71 11.06
N GLY A 23 -0.96 -17.86 11.27
CA GLY A 23 -1.62 -17.20 10.18
C GLY A 23 -0.60 -16.29 9.51
N PRO A 24 -0.75 -16.02 8.21
CA PRO A 24 0.08 -15.01 7.56
C PRO A 24 0.00 -13.70 8.36
N ASP A 25 1.16 -13.06 8.55
CA ASP A 25 1.22 -11.76 9.20
C ASP A 25 0.36 -10.74 8.43
N LEU A 26 0.05 -9.62 9.06
CA LEU A 26 -0.89 -8.65 8.50
C LEU A 26 -0.43 -8.09 7.13
N VAL A 27 0.89 -7.93 6.92
CA VAL A 27 1.44 -7.49 5.64
C VAL A 27 1.20 -8.57 4.59
N THR A 28 1.51 -9.83 4.91
CA THR A 28 1.25 -10.96 3.99
C THR A 28 -0.22 -11.04 3.59
N LYS A 29 -1.15 -11.00 4.57
CA LYS A 29 -2.60 -11.00 4.30
C LYS A 29 -3.04 -9.83 3.42
N THR A 30 -2.52 -8.65 3.69
CA THR A 30 -2.84 -7.43 2.92
C THR A 30 -2.33 -7.55 1.48
N CYS A 31 -1.07 -7.97 1.31
CA CYS A 31 -0.44 -8.03 -0.01
C CYS A 31 -0.96 -9.18 -0.88
N ASP A 32 -1.41 -10.29 -0.29
CA ASP A 32 -2.01 -11.40 -1.04
C ASP A 32 -3.32 -11.03 -1.74
N ALA A 33 -4.02 -10.00 -1.25
CA ALA A 33 -5.22 -9.45 -1.87
C ALA A 33 -4.93 -8.46 -3.02
N THR A 34 -3.66 -8.21 -3.35
CA THR A 34 -3.26 -7.26 -4.39
C THR A 34 -2.82 -7.98 -5.67
N MET A 35 -2.97 -7.30 -6.82
CA MET A 35 -2.44 -7.78 -8.10
C MET A 35 -0.90 -7.82 -8.12
N TYR A 36 -0.25 -6.89 -7.42
CA TYR A 36 1.21 -6.74 -7.41
C TYR A 36 1.78 -7.07 -6.03
N LYS A 37 1.71 -8.35 -5.66
CA LYS A 37 2.04 -8.86 -4.32
C LYS A 37 3.45 -8.46 -3.85
N GLU A 38 4.45 -8.63 -4.71
CA GLU A 38 5.84 -8.35 -4.36
C GLU A 38 6.12 -6.85 -4.24
N LEU A 39 5.48 -6.01 -5.06
CA LEU A 39 5.55 -4.55 -4.92
C LEU A 39 4.91 -4.11 -3.60
N CYS A 40 3.78 -4.70 -3.22
CA CYS A 40 3.14 -4.44 -1.93
C CYS A 40 4.06 -4.82 -0.77
N LYS A 41 4.66 -6.02 -0.80
CA LYS A 41 5.59 -6.47 0.24
C LYS A 41 6.80 -5.55 0.33
N ALA A 42 7.41 -5.17 -0.80
CA ALA A 42 8.54 -4.24 -0.83
C ALA A 42 8.17 -2.87 -0.24
N THR A 43 6.96 -2.37 -0.56
CA THR A 43 6.45 -1.10 -0.01
C THR A 43 6.26 -1.15 1.50
N LEU A 44 5.85 -2.31 2.04
CA LEU A 44 5.55 -2.51 3.46
C LEU A 44 6.69 -3.17 4.24
N GLN A 45 7.81 -3.50 3.60
CA GLN A 45 8.88 -4.30 4.20
C GLN A 45 9.48 -3.66 5.46
N SER A 46 9.53 -2.33 5.51
CA SER A 46 10.01 -1.55 6.66
C SER A 46 8.90 -1.10 7.61
N SER A 47 7.64 -1.46 7.34
CA SER A 47 6.51 -1.07 8.17
C SER A 47 6.55 -1.81 9.51
N SER A 48 6.72 -1.06 10.60
CA SER A 48 6.51 -1.55 11.96
C SER A 48 5.04 -1.53 12.40
N GLN A 49 4.12 -1.20 11.48
CA GLN A 49 2.71 -1.01 11.79
C GLN A 49 2.01 -2.35 12.00
N ALA A 50 1.35 -2.49 13.16
CA ALA A 50 0.69 -3.73 13.57
C ALA A 50 -0.77 -3.83 13.11
N ASP A 51 -1.35 -2.75 12.58
CA ASP A 51 -2.76 -2.67 12.20
C ASP A 51 -3.00 -2.16 10.77
N LEU A 52 -4.21 -2.39 10.27
CA LEU A 52 -4.59 -2.03 8.90
C LEU A 52 -4.56 -0.51 8.64
N LYS A 53 -4.81 0.30 9.67
CA LYS A 53 -4.79 1.77 9.54
C LYS A 53 -3.36 2.25 9.30
N GLY A 54 -2.40 1.76 10.09
CA GLY A 54 -0.99 2.07 9.93
C GLY A 54 -0.44 1.58 8.59
N LEU A 55 -0.80 0.37 8.15
CA LEU A 55 -0.42 -0.11 6.81
C LEU A 55 -1.00 0.79 5.70
N ALA A 56 -2.28 1.18 5.79
CA ALA A 56 -2.89 2.09 4.84
C ALA A 56 -2.21 3.48 4.83
N GLN A 57 -1.81 4.01 5.99
CA GLN A 57 -1.05 5.26 6.08
C GLN A 57 0.31 5.16 5.38
N VAL A 58 1.05 4.06 5.55
CA VAL A 58 2.32 3.82 4.85
C VAL A 58 2.10 3.78 3.34
N ILE A 59 1.10 3.02 2.87
CA ILE A 59 0.77 2.93 1.44
C ILE A 59 0.42 4.31 0.86
N LEU A 60 -0.48 5.07 1.50
CA LEU A 60 -0.89 6.39 1.00
C LEU A 60 0.27 7.38 0.96
N LYS A 61 1.19 7.33 1.93
CA LYS A 61 2.42 8.16 1.91
C LYS A 61 3.33 7.78 0.75
N THR A 62 3.53 6.49 0.50
CA THR A 62 4.31 6.01 -0.65
C THR A 62 3.67 6.45 -1.96
N LEU A 63 2.35 6.26 -2.11
CA LEU A 63 1.60 6.69 -3.30
C LEU A 63 1.76 8.19 -3.56
N LEU A 64 1.63 9.03 -2.52
CA LEU A 64 1.79 10.48 -2.66
C LEU A 64 3.21 10.85 -3.11
N SER A 65 4.23 10.23 -2.51
CA SER A 65 5.63 10.44 -2.89
C SER A 65 5.89 10.04 -4.34
N THR A 66 5.44 8.84 -4.74
CA THR A 66 5.60 8.34 -6.11
C THR A 66 4.85 9.22 -7.13
N ALA A 67 3.60 9.57 -6.85
CA ALA A 67 2.81 10.42 -7.75
C ALA A 67 3.43 11.82 -7.91
N THR A 68 3.95 12.39 -6.83
CA THR A 68 4.66 13.69 -6.86
C THR A 68 5.94 13.59 -7.68
N GLN A 69 6.73 12.54 -7.54
CA GLN A 69 7.95 12.33 -8.34
C GLN A 69 7.64 12.21 -9.84
N VAL A 70 6.56 11.51 -10.20
CA VAL A 70 6.13 11.45 -11.60
C VAL A 70 5.71 12.83 -12.09
N GLN A 71 4.89 13.54 -11.31
CA GLN A 71 4.46 14.90 -11.61
C GLN A 71 5.65 15.85 -11.85
N ASP A 72 6.64 15.84 -10.98
CA ASP A 72 7.85 16.66 -11.11
C ASP A 72 8.68 16.32 -12.37
N GLY A 73 8.62 15.07 -12.80
CA GLY A 73 9.27 14.58 -14.02
C GLY A 73 8.57 15.07 -15.29
N ILE A 74 7.24 15.08 -15.31
CA ILE A 74 6.44 15.39 -16.50
C ILE A 74 6.04 16.87 -16.60
N ALA A 75 5.88 17.57 -15.48
CA ALA A 75 5.43 18.98 -15.45
C ALA A 75 6.40 19.95 -16.15
N LYS A 76 7.66 19.53 -16.36
CA LYS A 76 8.67 20.32 -17.09
C LYS A 76 8.49 20.26 -18.61
N SER A 77 7.71 19.30 -19.11
CA SER A 77 7.46 19.15 -20.54
C SER A 77 6.37 20.12 -20.99
N THR A 78 6.73 21.05 -21.87
CA THR A 78 5.79 22.03 -22.45
C THR A 78 5.48 21.74 -23.93
N THR A 79 6.19 20.78 -24.53
CA THR A 79 6.17 20.54 -25.98
C THR A 79 5.40 19.29 -26.38
N ASP A 80 5.22 18.31 -25.48
CA ASP A 80 4.43 17.11 -25.74
C ASP A 80 3.03 17.26 -25.12
N PRO A 81 1.96 17.39 -25.93
CA PRO A 81 0.59 17.50 -25.42
C PRO A 81 0.17 16.33 -24.53
N ARG A 82 0.71 15.12 -24.75
CA ARG A 82 0.40 13.93 -23.93
C ARG A 82 1.00 14.05 -22.55
N LEU A 83 2.22 14.59 -22.44
CA LEU A 83 2.84 14.86 -21.13
C LEU A 83 2.12 15.99 -20.39
N LYS A 84 1.59 16.98 -21.12
CA LYS A 84 0.74 18.02 -20.53
C LYS A 84 -0.57 17.46 -20.00
N ASP A 85 -1.26 16.60 -20.76
CA ASP A 85 -2.46 15.92 -20.27
C ASP A 85 -2.14 15.02 -19.07
N CYS A 86 -1.08 14.22 -19.17
CA CYS A 86 -0.60 13.39 -18.08
C CYS A 86 -0.33 14.20 -16.80
N SER A 87 0.25 15.41 -16.92
CA SER A 87 0.45 16.33 -15.78
C SER A 87 -0.88 16.69 -15.11
N GLY A 88 -1.91 17.03 -15.89
CA GLY A 88 -3.24 17.29 -15.34
C GLY A 88 -3.85 16.06 -14.65
N GLN A 89 -3.67 14.87 -15.22
CA GLN A 89 -4.14 13.62 -14.60
C GLN A 89 -3.42 13.33 -13.26
N TYR A 90 -2.10 13.56 -13.19
CA TYR A 90 -1.34 13.34 -11.96
C TYR A 90 -1.63 14.38 -10.88
N GLU A 91 -1.95 15.63 -11.23
CA GLU A 91 -2.45 16.63 -10.29
C GLU A 91 -3.75 16.14 -9.61
N VAL A 92 -4.71 15.65 -10.40
CA VAL A 92 -5.95 15.07 -9.88
C VAL A 92 -5.66 13.84 -9.01
N ALA A 93 -4.78 12.93 -9.46
CA ALA A 93 -4.42 11.74 -8.69
C ALA A 93 -3.80 12.09 -7.33
N ILE A 94 -2.88 13.07 -7.30
CA ILE A 94 -2.26 13.58 -6.07
C ILE A 94 -3.31 14.10 -5.10
N ASP A 95 -4.27 14.89 -5.58
CA ASP A 95 -5.33 15.44 -4.74
C ASP A 95 -6.25 14.33 -4.19
N LYS A 96 -6.61 13.32 -4.99
CA LYS A 96 -7.37 12.17 -4.50
C LYS A 96 -6.61 11.34 -3.46
N ILE A 97 -5.29 11.24 -3.58
CA ILE A 97 -4.45 10.58 -2.56
C ILE A 97 -4.47 11.38 -1.24
N LYS A 98 -4.35 12.72 -1.30
CA LYS A 98 -4.46 13.58 -0.10
C LYS A 98 -5.84 13.49 0.55
N ASP A 99 -6.90 13.50 -0.26
CA ASP A 99 -8.26 13.32 0.24
C ASP A 99 -8.42 11.94 0.92
N SER A 100 -7.75 10.90 0.40
CA SER A 100 -7.73 9.56 1.00
C SER A 100 -7.02 9.54 2.37
N GLN A 101 -5.96 10.34 2.55
CA GLN A 101 -5.30 10.49 3.85
C GLN A 101 -6.24 11.13 4.87
N ALA A 102 -6.95 12.20 4.48
CA ALA A 102 -7.95 12.84 5.34
C ALA A 102 -9.11 11.89 5.68
N ALA A 103 -9.58 11.09 4.71
CA ALA A 103 -10.60 10.07 4.93
C ALA A 103 -10.13 8.95 5.88
N LEU A 104 -8.86 8.53 5.80
CA LEU A 104 -8.26 7.55 6.70
C LEU A 104 -8.20 8.03 8.14
N ASP A 105 -7.87 9.30 8.34
CA ASP A 105 -7.89 9.92 9.67
C ASP A 105 -9.31 10.02 10.24
N ALA A 106 -10.30 10.26 9.36
CA ALA A 106 -11.71 10.30 9.70
C ALA A 106 -12.42 8.92 9.69
N HIS A 107 -11.69 7.82 9.49
CA HIS A 107 -12.25 6.46 9.42
C HIS A 107 -13.32 6.25 8.34
N ARG A 108 -13.31 7.07 7.26
CA ARG A 108 -14.25 6.98 6.14
C ARG A 108 -13.73 6.04 5.06
N TYR A 109 -13.74 4.73 5.33
CA TYR A 109 -13.11 3.73 4.47
C TYR A 109 -13.71 3.61 3.06
N HIS A 110 -15.00 3.91 2.90
CA HIS A 110 -15.65 3.96 1.58
C HIS A 110 -15.04 5.07 0.71
N ASP A 111 -14.83 6.25 1.29
CA ASP A 111 -14.22 7.38 0.59
C ASP A 111 -12.78 7.07 0.19
N ILE A 112 -12.00 6.41 1.08
CA ILE A 112 -10.63 5.96 0.74
C ILE A 112 -10.66 5.06 -0.49
N ASN A 113 -11.57 4.08 -0.52
CA ASN A 113 -11.67 3.17 -1.66
C ASN A 113 -11.99 3.93 -2.95
N MET A 114 -13.02 4.78 -2.94
CA MET A 114 -13.40 5.52 -4.14
C MET A 114 -12.29 6.49 -4.59
N TRP A 115 -11.57 7.12 -3.66
CA TRP A 115 -10.59 8.15 -4.00
C TRP A 115 -9.29 7.53 -4.51
N VAL A 116 -8.85 6.43 -3.90
CA VAL A 116 -7.72 5.64 -4.43
C VAL A 116 -8.05 5.07 -5.81
N THR A 117 -9.29 4.60 -6.03
CA THR A 117 -9.74 4.15 -7.37
C THR A 117 -9.71 5.29 -8.40
N ALA A 118 -10.14 6.49 -8.01
CA ALA A 118 -10.04 7.67 -8.87
C ALA A 118 -8.56 7.98 -9.21
N ALA A 119 -7.68 8.02 -8.21
CA ALA A 119 -6.25 8.25 -8.42
C ALA A 119 -5.63 7.21 -9.37
N MET A 120 -5.97 5.93 -9.22
CA MET A 120 -5.53 4.87 -10.13
C MET A 120 -6.05 5.09 -11.56
N THR A 121 -7.30 5.53 -11.71
CA THR A 121 -7.91 5.80 -13.02
C THR A 121 -7.23 6.97 -13.72
N ASN A 122 -6.93 8.06 -13.01
CA ASN A 122 -6.21 9.20 -13.56
C ASN A 122 -4.78 8.82 -13.96
N ALA A 123 -4.05 8.09 -13.10
CA ALA A 123 -2.72 7.58 -13.45
C ALA A 123 -2.76 6.65 -14.68
N GLY A 124 -3.80 5.82 -14.80
CA GLY A 124 -4.04 4.97 -15.97
C GLY A 124 -4.34 5.77 -17.24
N SER A 125 -5.16 6.81 -17.14
CA SER A 125 -5.52 7.69 -18.25
C SER A 125 -4.31 8.37 -18.86
N CYS A 126 -3.34 8.79 -18.03
CA CYS A 126 -2.06 9.27 -18.53
C CYS A 126 -1.37 8.23 -19.44
N ASN A 127 -1.29 6.98 -19.01
CA ASN A 127 -0.63 5.92 -19.77
C ASN A 127 -1.40 5.54 -21.04
N ASP A 128 -2.73 5.61 -21.01
CA ASP A 128 -3.57 5.33 -22.16
C ASP A 128 -3.41 6.38 -23.27
N GLY A 129 -3.15 7.64 -22.93
CA GLY A 129 -2.81 8.69 -23.90
C GLY A 129 -1.53 8.43 -24.72
N PHE A 130 -0.70 7.46 -24.31
CA PHE A 130 0.47 7.00 -25.08
C PHE A 130 0.21 5.74 -25.92
N LYS A 131 -0.96 5.09 -25.77
CA LYS A 131 -1.30 3.87 -26.52
C LYS A 131 -2.10 4.13 -27.80
N GLU A 132 -2.63 5.34 -27.99
CA GLU A 132 -3.43 5.72 -29.15
C GLU A 132 -2.59 5.97 -30.43
N ILE A 133 -1.47 5.24 -30.59
CA ILE A 133 -0.49 5.40 -31.70
C ILE A 133 -0.48 4.17 -32.60
#